data_AF-A0A7S0W4I2-F1
#
_entry.id   AF-A0A7S0W4I2-F1
#
_cell.length_a   1.000
_cell.length_b   1.000
_cell.length_c   1.000
_cell.angle_alpha   90.00
_cell.angle_beta   90.00
_cell.angle_gamma   90.00
#
_symmetry.space_group_name_H-M   'P 1'
#
loop_
_entity.id
_entity.type
_entity.pdbx_description
1 polymer ?
#
loop_
_entity_poly.entity_id
_entity_poly.type
_entity_poly.pdbx_seq_one_letter_code
_entity_poly.pdbx_strand_id
1 'polypeptide(L)'
;MSEDQLETVLGRLVEDKFLSFLETFKAKNCQPFLATGEEYTLKHTEIHMQYKRLFEGRIESTLKSLGCSSSEFIKQVADKSRDDPRFGDFAESLCSVEDFG
;
A
#
# COMPACT_ATOMS: atom_id res chain seq x y z
N MET A 1 -18.57 2.06 -5.77
CA MET A 1 -18.06 1.19 -4.68
C MET A 1 -18.97 1.25 -3.45
N SER A 2 -19.36 0.10 -2.89
CA SER A 2 -20.07 -0.04 -1.60
C SER A 2 -19.10 -0.18 -0.42
N GLU A 3 -19.63 -0.10 0.81
CA GLU A 3 -18.87 -0.30 2.04
C GLU A 3 -18.26 -1.71 2.14
N ASP A 4 -19.04 -2.76 1.86
CA ASP A 4 -18.54 -4.15 1.82
C ASP A 4 -17.39 -4.34 0.81
N GLN A 5 -17.45 -3.66 -0.34
CA GLN A 5 -16.38 -3.69 -1.33
C GLN A 5 -15.12 -3.00 -0.81
N LEU A 6 -15.28 -1.87 -0.13
CA LEU A 6 -14.19 -1.13 0.48
C LEU A 6 -13.52 -1.94 1.60
N GLU A 7 -14.29 -2.57 2.49
CA GLU A 7 -13.78 -3.48 3.51
C GLU A 7 -13.07 -4.69 2.90
N THR A 8 -13.57 -5.21 1.77
CA THR A 8 -12.89 -6.29 1.03
C THR A 8 -11.52 -5.84 0.53
N VAL A 9 -11.39 -4.61 0.02
CA VAL A 9 -10.09 -4.07 -0.40
C VAL A 9 -9.13 -3.96 0.77
N LEU A 10 -9.59 -3.42 1.92
CA LEU A 10 -8.79 -3.35 3.14
C LEU A 10 -8.36 -4.74 3.60
N GLY A 11 -9.30 -5.68 3.69
CA GLY A 11 -9.04 -7.07 4.06
C GLY A 11 -7.96 -7.70 3.18
N ARG A 12 -8.01 -7.47 1.86
CA ARG A 12 -7.04 -8.02 0.90
C ARG A 12 -5.63 -7.47 1.04
N LEU A 13 -5.48 -6.29 1.64
CA LEU A 13 -4.19 -5.65 1.93
C LEU A 13 -3.62 -6.07 3.29
N VAL A 14 -4.46 -6.56 4.21
CA VAL A 14 -4.03 -7.12 5.49
C VAL A 14 -4.09 -8.65 5.52
N GLU A 15 -4.42 -9.30 4.40
CA GLU A 15 -4.42 -10.75 4.27
C GLU A 15 -3.02 -11.33 4.55
N ASP A 16 -2.95 -12.35 5.41
CA ASP A 16 -1.71 -13.01 5.86
C ASP A 16 -0.76 -13.37 4.71
N LYS A 17 -1.30 -13.80 3.56
CA LYS A 17 -0.50 -14.15 2.39
C LYS A 17 0.22 -12.94 1.78
N PHE A 18 -0.43 -11.78 1.74
CA PHE A 18 0.16 -10.56 1.22
C PHE A 18 1.18 -10.00 2.22
N LEU A 19 0.87 -10.02 3.52
CA LEU A 19 1.81 -9.63 4.57
C LEU A 19 3.06 -10.53 4.56
N SER A 20 2.89 -11.84 4.44
CA SER A 20 4.01 -12.80 4.31
C SER A 20 4.86 -12.55 3.07
N PHE A 21 4.22 -12.17 1.96
CA PHE A 21 4.93 -11.77 0.75
C PHE A 21 5.74 -10.48 0.96
N LEU A 22 5.17 -9.47 1.63
CA LEU A 22 5.87 -8.23 1.96
C LEU A 22 7.06 -8.48 2.89
N GLU A 23 6.90 -9.34 3.90
CA GLU A 23 8.02 -9.73 4.79
C GLU A 23 9.13 -10.44 4.01
N THR A 24 8.77 -11.30 3.06
CA THR A 24 9.75 -11.93 2.15
C THR A 24 10.44 -10.91 1.25
N PHE A 25 9.71 -9.91 0.75
CA PHE A 25 10.29 -8.82 -0.04
C PHE A 25 11.28 -8.00 0.79
N LYS A 26 10.91 -7.62 2.02
CA LYS A 26 11.77 -6.89 2.95
C LYS A 26 13.05 -7.67 3.25
N ALA A 27 12.93 -8.95 3.60
CA ALA A 27 14.07 -9.81 3.93
C ALA A 27 15.08 -9.91 2.76
N LYS A 28 14.60 -9.87 1.51
CA LYS A 28 15.45 -9.98 0.32
C LYS A 28 16.05 -8.65 -0.14
N ASN A 29 15.31 -7.55 0.01
CA ASN A 29 15.63 -6.30 -0.67
C ASN A 29 16.02 -5.18 0.29
N CYS A 30 15.64 -5.23 1.57
CA CYS A 30 15.87 -4.12 2.49
C CYS A 30 17.21 -4.21 3.25
N GLN A 31 18.06 -5.19 2.96
CA GLN A 31 19.41 -5.25 3.54
C GLN A 31 20.23 -3.95 3.36
N PRO A 32 20.15 -3.22 2.23
CA PRO A 32 20.84 -1.93 2.06
C PRO A 32 20.38 -0.86 3.06
N PHE A 33 19.13 -0.89 3.52
CA PHE A 33 18.60 0.06 4.51
C PHE A 33 19.13 -0.20 5.93
N LEU A 34 19.79 -1.34 6.17
CA LEU A 34 20.41 -1.69 7.45
C LEU A 34 21.87 -1.20 7.53
N ALA A 35 22.45 -0.73 6.43
CA ALA A 35 23.77 -0.15 6.42
C ALA A 35 23.69 1.24 7.07
N THR A 36 24.37 1.42 8.20
CA THR A 36 24.39 2.67 8.97
C THR A 36 25.00 3.79 8.13
N GLY A 37 24.16 4.70 7.64
CA GLY A 37 24.52 5.94 6.97
C GLY A 37 23.25 6.72 6.64
N GLU A 38 23.23 8.02 6.92
CA GLU A 38 22.07 8.90 6.70
C GLU A 38 21.79 9.18 5.20
N GLU A 39 22.58 8.60 4.30
CA GLU A 39 22.49 8.87 2.86
C GLU A 39 21.71 7.78 2.14
N TYR A 40 20.55 8.15 1.59
CA TYR A 40 19.79 7.26 0.72
C TYR A 40 20.51 7.10 -0.63
N THR A 41 20.86 5.87 -0.99
CA THR A 41 21.43 5.55 -2.30
C THR A 41 20.34 5.35 -3.36
N LEU A 42 20.72 5.42 -4.64
CA LEU A 42 19.81 5.08 -5.77
C LEU A 42 19.14 3.70 -5.61
N LYS A 43 19.81 2.75 -4.94
CA LYS A 43 19.23 1.44 -4.66
C LYS A 43 18.02 1.53 -3.73
N HIS A 44 18.02 2.45 -2.77
CA HIS A 44 16.87 2.66 -1.88
C HIS A 44 15.66 3.16 -2.68
N THR A 45 15.86 4.10 -3.61
CA THR A 45 14.82 4.54 -4.55
C THR A 45 14.29 3.39 -5.41
N GLU A 46 15.17 2.55 -5.96
CA GLU A 46 14.77 1.38 -6.76
C GLU A 46 13.93 0.39 -5.95
N ILE A 47 14.33 0.10 -4.71
CA ILE A 47 13.59 -0.80 -3.82
C ILE A 47 12.23 -0.20 -3.46
N HIS A 48 12.17 1.10 -3.16
CA HIS A 48 10.91 1.78 -2.90
C HIS A 48 9.97 1.72 -4.12
N MET A 49 10.48 1.99 -5.34
CA MET A 49 9.69 1.88 -6.57
C MET A 49 9.16 0.46 -6.82
N GLN A 50 9.92 -0.57 -6.44
CA GLN A 50 9.45 -1.95 -6.50
C GLN A 50 8.34 -2.22 -5.47
N TYR A 51 8.51 -1.77 -4.23
CA TYR A 51 7.50 -1.87 -3.19
C TYR A 51 6.20 -1.18 -3.61
N LYS A 52 6.29 0.06 -4.10
CA LYS A 52 5.17 0.84 -4.62
C LYS A 52 4.39 0.09 -5.69
N ARG A 53 5.07 -0.42 -6.73
CA ARG A 53 4.42 -1.20 -7.80
C ARG A 53 3.71 -2.46 -7.30
N LEU A 54 4.30 -3.15 -6.32
CA LEU A 54 3.69 -4.35 -5.73
C LEU A 54 2.40 -3.99 -4.98
N PHE A 55 2.43 -2.90 -4.23
CA PHE A 55 1.31 -2.42 -3.46
C PHE A 55 0.18 -1.89 -4.37
N GLU A 56 0.50 -1.02 -5.33
CA GLU A 56 -0.44 -0.52 -6.36
C GLU A 56 -1.06 -1.68 -7.14
N GLY A 57 -0.25 -2.62 -7.63
CA GLY A 57 -0.74 -3.77 -8.40
C GLY A 57 -1.69 -4.65 -7.61
N ARG A 58 -1.50 -4.78 -6.28
CA ARG A 58 -2.42 -5.51 -5.40
C ARG A 58 -3.76 -4.79 -5.26
N ILE A 59 -3.74 -3.47 -5.08
CA ILE A 59 -4.94 -2.64 -5.02
C ILE A 59 -5.69 -2.73 -6.35
N GLU A 60 -5.02 -2.48 -7.47
CA GLU A 60 -5.64 -2.53 -8.80
C GLU A 60 -6.23 -3.89 -9.14
N SER A 61 -5.51 -4.98 -8.85
CA SER A 61 -6.03 -6.34 -9.05
C SER A 61 -7.29 -6.60 -8.23
N THR A 62 -7.33 -6.07 -7.00
CA THR A 62 -8.50 -6.24 -6.12
C THR A 62 -9.68 -5.42 -6.63
N LEU A 63 -9.47 -4.15 -6.96
CA LEU A 63 -10.49 -3.27 -7.52
C LEU A 63 -11.08 -3.84 -8.82
N LYS A 64 -10.22 -4.35 -9.71
CA LYS A 64 -10.64 -5.01 -10.94
C LYS A 64 -11.51 -6.24 -10.67
N SER A 65 -11.16 -7.04 -9.67
CA SER A 65 -11.97 -8.22 -9.28
C SER A 65 -13.35 -7.84 -8.71
N LEU A 66 -13.47 -6.63 -8.15
CA LEU A 66 -14.71 -6.07 -7.60
C LEU A 66 -15.48 -5.20 -8.61
N GLY A 67 -14.97 -5.04 -9.84
CA GLY A 67 -15.57 -4.18 -10.85
C GLY A 67 -15.56 -2.68 -10.48
N CYS A 68 -14.63 -2.26 -9.63
CA CYS A 68 -14.51 -0.87 -9.16
C CYS A 68 -13.36 -0.15 -9.85
N SER A 69 -13.48 1.16 -10.02
CA SER A 69 -12.37 2.02 -10.46
C SER A 69 -11.52 2.52 -9.29
N SER A 70 -10.27 2.86 -9.57
CA SER A 70 -9.36 3.51 -8.61
C SER A 70 -9.87 4.89 -8.16
N SER A 71 -10.56 5.62 -9.03
CA SER A 71 -11.19 6.90 -8.68
C SER A 71 -12.31 6.72 -7.62
N GLU A 72 -13.17 5.72 -7.79
CA GLU A 72 -14.19 5.41 -6.78
C GLU A 72 -13.58 4.98 -5.44
N PHE A 73 -12.49 4.22 -5.48
CA PHE A 73 -11.77 3.80 -4.29
C PHE A 73 -11.20 4.99 -3.52
N ILE A 74 -10.43 5.85 -4.19
CA ILE A 74 -9.80 7.01 -3.57
C ILE A 74 -10.86 7.93 -2.97
N LYS A 75 -11.96 8.16 -3.70
CA LYS A 75 -13.06 8.97 -3.20
C LYS A 75 -13.66 8.38 -1.91
N GLN A 76 -13.94 7.09 -1.89
CA GLN A 76 -14.52 6.42 -0.72
C GLN A 76 -13.59 6.43 0.50
N VAL A 77 -12.30 6.18 0.28
CA VAL A 77 -11.29 6.26 1.35
C VAL A 77 -11.20 7.68 1.91
N ALA A 78 -11.19 8.70 1.05
CA ALA A 78 -11.12 10.11 1.46
C ALA A 78 -12.40 10.62 2.14
N ASP A 79 -13.57 10.10 1.74
CA ASP A 79 -14.85 10.44 2.37
C ASP A 79 -14.92 9.79 3.76
N LYS A 80 -14.56 8.51 3.89
CA LYS A 80 -14.61 7.75 5.15
C LYS A 80 -13.49 8.11 6.14
N SER A 81 -12.33 8.58 5.68
CA SER A 81 -11.21 8.95 6.56
C SER A 81 -11.51 10.11 7.51
N ARG A 82 -12.57 10.89 7.22
CA ARG A 82 -13.04 11.98 8.09
C ARG A 82 -13.86 11.49 9.27
N ASP A 83 -14.54 10.35 9.09
CA ASP A 83 -15.53 9.85 10.04
C ASP A 83 -15.04 8.60 10.80
N ASP A 84 -14.09 7.86 10.23
CA ASP A 84 -13.54 6.63 10.81
C ASP A 84 -12.00 6.62 10.74
N PRO A 85 -11.32 6.66 11.91
CA PRO A 85 -9.86 6.70 11.99
C PRO A 85 -9.16 5.56 11.25
N ARG A 86 -9.78 4.39 11.11
CA ARG A 86 -9.18 3.25 10.39
C ARG A 86 -8.94 3.59 8.93
N PHE A 87 -9.85 4.36 8.33
CA PHE A 87 -9.69 4.86 6.95
C PHE A 87 -8.72 6.04 6.89
N GLY A 88 -8.56 6.79 7.97
CA GLY A 88 -7.51 7.80 8.14
C GLY A 88 -6.12 7.17 8.11
N ASP A 89 -5.86 6.21 9.00
CA ASP A 89 -4.59 5.47 9.08
C ASP A 89 -4.28 4.75 7.75
N PHE A 90 -5.31 4.22 7.10
CA PHE A 90 -5.18 3.59 5.80
C PHE A 90 -4.85 4.60 4.70
N ALA A 91 -5.53 5.75 4.65
CA ALA A 91 -5.22 6.82 3.69
C ALA A 91 -3.79 7.35 3.88
N GLU A 92 -3.36 7.53 5.13
CA GLU A 92 -1.98 7.90 5.46
C GLU A 92 -0.99 6.82 4.99
N SER A 93 -1.33 5.54 5.19
CA SER A 93 -0.54 4.43 4.66
C SER A 93 -0.42 4.49 3.14
N LEU A 94 -1.51 4.76 2.40
CA LEU A 94 -1.48 4.96 0.95
C LEU A 94 -0.55 6.12 0.57
N CYS A 95 -0.64 7.25 1.27
CA CYS A 95 0.22 8.41 1.05
C CYS A 95 1.69 8.11 1.36
N SER A 96 2.00 7.32 2.39
CA SER A 96 3.38 6.94 2.72
C SER A 96 4.03 6.03 1.66
N VAL A 97 3.23 5.30 0.87
CA VAL A 97 3.75 4.56 -0.28
C VAL A 97 4.18 5.50 -1.41
N GLU A 98 3.61 6.70 -1.49
CA GLU A 98 4.02 7.75 -2.43
C GLU A 98 5.17 8.62 -1.89
N ASP A 99 5.31 8.70 -0.56
CA ASP A 99 6.24 9.58 0.12
C ASP A 99 7.60 8.89 0.33
N PHE A 100 8.46 8.97 -0.68
CA PHE A 100 9.88 8.63 -0.58
C PHE A 100 10.71 9.86 -0.96
N GLY A 101 11.06 10.65 0.06
CA GLY A 101 11.82 11.90 -0.04
C GLY A 101 12.82 12.06 1.10
#